data_AF-A0A418VPJ4-F1
#
_entry.id   AF-A0A418VPJ4-F1
#
_cell.length_a   1.000
_cell.length_b   1.000
_cell.length_c   1.000
_cell.angle_alpha   90.00
_cell.angle_beta   90.00
_cell.angle_gamma   90.00
#
_symmetry.space_group_name_H-M   'P 1'
#
loop_
_entity.id
_entity.type
_entity.pdbx_description
1 polymer ?
#
loop_
_entity_poly.entity_id
_entity_poly.type
_entity_poly.pdbx_seq_one_letter_code
_entity_poly.pdbx_strand_id
1 'polypeptide(L)'
;MTVWQSNDGSGNVNDTYAQRFADNGALLGGPIRVNSYRVGEQNSPTVAATADGGFVVGWQSADQDGSGQGSYAQRFDATGGRVGNEFRLSNVAAGDQSLPSFAPTPDGGFIATWGGTAGVARIFQGSTTSGNVLGTSADDLLVSTSMREAFVGGAGADVFRFETPDLGGDAILDFQCGQDRIEVMGSAFGGLPTGQLNAGRFALNAPVDADDRFVFNTTTGVLSYDPDGNGAMAATAIAALNVRTLSASDIWVVASA
;
A
#
# COMPACT_ATOMS: atom_id res chain seq x y z
N MET A 1 21.03 5.54 -14.26
CA MET A 1 20.03 6.57 -13.93
C MET A 1 20.63 7.51 -12.92
N THR A 2 20.31 8.80 -12.97
CA THR A 2 20.58 9.73 -11.86
C THR A 2 19.30 10.48 -11.51
N VAL A 3 19.17 10.87 -10.24
CA VAL A 3 18.11 11.75 -9.74
C VAL A 3 18.74 12.92 -9.00
N TRP A 4 18.12 14.08 -9.12
CA TRP A 4 18.59 15.30 -8.47
C TRP A 4 17.43 16.24 -8.17
N GLN A 5 17.70 17.19 -7.29
CA GLN A 5 16.80 18.30 -7.03
C GLN A 5 17.28 19.54 -7.81
N SER A 6 16.35 20.28 -8.42
CA SER A 6 16.66 21.50 -9.17
C SER A 6 15.62 22.57 -8.89
N ASN A 7 16.08 23.80 -8.74
CA ASN A 7 15.22 24.98 -8.73
C ASN A 7 14.96 25.39 -10.18
N ASP A 8 13.70 25.53 -10.59
CA ASP A 8 13.33 25.91 -11.96
C ASP A 8 13.46 27.43 -12.24
N GLY A 9 13.95 28.20 -11.27
CA GLY A 9 14.15 29.64 -11.36
C GLY A 9 12.87 30.46 -11.18
N SER A 10 11.74 29.83 -10.87
CA SER A 10 10.44 30.51 -10.67
C SER A 10 10.26 31.15 -9.29
N GLY A 11 11.25 31.02 -8.40
CA GLY A 11 11.20 31.53 -7.03
C GLY A 11 10.46 30.61 -6.06
N ASN A 12 9.91 29.49 -6.53
CA ASN A 12 9.31 28.44 -5.71
C ASN A 12 10.12 27.15 -5.82
N VAL A 13 10.93 26.90 -4.78
CA VAL A 13 11.31 25.58 -4.21
C VAL A 13 11.91 24.51 -5.15
N ASN A 14 12.59 23.51 -4.56
CA ASN A 14 13.30 22.47 -5.30
C ASN A 14 12.32 21.42 -5.87
N ASP A 15 12.39 21.15 -7.17
CA ASP A 15 11.69 20.06 -7.85
C ASP A 15 12.61 18.84 -7.98
N THR A 16 12.03 17.63 -8.02
CA THR A 16 12.79 16.38 -8.24
C THR A 16 12.82 16.00 -9.72
N TYR A 17 14.01 15.70 -10.22
CA TYR A 17 14.26 15.30 -11.60
C TYR A 17 14.99 13.96 -11.71
N ALA A 18 14.83 13.30 -12.86
CA ALA A 18 15.51 12.06 -13.22
C ALA A 18 16.09 12.15 -14.65
N GLN A 19 17.24 11.51 -14.88
CA GLN A 19 17.85 11.36 -16.21
C GLN A 19 18.28 9.91 -16.42
N ARG A 20 17.76 9.34 -17.51
CA ARG A 20 18.07 7.99 -17.98
C ARG A 20 19.35 8.03 -18.82
N PHE A 21 20.13 6.96 -18.68
CA PHE A 21 21.37 6.74 -19.42
C PHE A 21 21.36 5.32 -19.98
N ALA A 22 21.88 5.15 -21.19
CA ALA A 22 22.18 3.84 -21.75
C ALA A 22 23.44 3.25 -21.09
N ASP A 23 23.70 1.96 -21.32
CA ASP A 23 24.85 1.24 -20.74
C ASP A 23 26.21 1.85 -21.12
N ASN A 24 26.27 2.55 -22.26
CA ASN A 24 27.44 3.28 -22.72
C ASN A 24 27.54 4.72 -22.15
N GLY A 25 26.64 5.12 -21.25
CA GLY A 25 26.57 6.45 -20.66
C GLY A 25 25.89 7.51 -21.52
N ALA A 26 25.34 7.17 -22.69
CA ALA A 26 24.60 8.13 -23.52
C ALA A 26 23.25 8.51 -22.87
N LEU A 27 22.83 9.76 -23.03
CA LEU A 27 21.52 10.22 -22.55
C LEU A 27 20.39 9.50 -23.27
N LEU A 28 19.44 8.96 -22.51
CA LEU A 28 18.18 8.43 -23.03
C LEU A 28 17.06 9.46 -22.82
N GLY A 29 16.84 10.31 -23.83
CA GLY A 29 15.89 11.41 -23.75
C GLY A 29 16.38 12.56 -22.87
N GLY A 30 15.49 13.54 -22.63
CA GLY A 30 15.76 14.68 -21.75
C GLY A 30 15.42 14.40 -20.28
N PRO A 31 15.77 15.33 -19.37
CA PRO A 31 15.39 15.25 -17.96
C PRO A 31 13.87 15.15 -17.78
N ILE A 32 13.46 14.28 -16.86
CA ILE A 32 12.07 14.05 -16.50
C ILE A 32 11.84 14.69 -15.13
N ARG A 33 10.83 15.57 -15.00
CA ARG A 33 10.37 15.99 -13.67
C ARG A 33 9.55 14.87 -13.05
N VAL A 34 9.91 14.48 -11.84
CA VAL A 34 9.37 13.33 -11.11
C VAL A 34 8.17 13.72 -10.26
N ASN A 35 8.23 14.83 -9.53
CA ASN A 35 7.12 15.30 -8.70
C ASN A 35 6.04 15.97 -9.56
N SER A 36 4.78 15.76 -9.15
CA SER A 36 3.60 16.44 -9.69
C SER A 36 3.15 17.59 -8.78
N TYR A 37 3.32 17.43 -7.46
CA TYR A 37 3.12 18.49 -6.47
C TYR A 37 4.30 19.46 -6.45
N ARG A 38 4.02 20.76 -6.35
CA ARG A 38 5.01 21.85 -6.55
C ARG A 38 5.02 22.90 -5.46
N VAL A 39 4.19 22.73 -4.44
CA VAL A 39 4.15 23.67 -3.31
C VAL A 39 5.13 23.12 -2.26
N GLY A 40 5.92 23.99 -1.63
CA GLY A 40 6.93 23.54 -0.66
C GLY A 40 8.10 22.78 -1.30
N GLU A 41 9.10 22.41 -0.49
CA GLU A 41 10.31 21.74 -0.99
C GLU A 41 10.09 20.26 -1.33
N GLN A 42 10.59 19.83 -2.49
CA GLN A 42 10.78 18.42 -2.81
C GLN A 42 12.27 18.11 -2.78
N ASN A 43 12.73 17.40 -1.74
CA ASN A 43 14.14 17.21 -1.47
C ASN A 43 14.55 15.75 -1.23
N SER A 44 15.85 15.52 -1.19
CA SER A 44 16.47 14.21 -0.91
C SER A 44 16.00 13.07 -1.82
N PRO A 45 16.03 13.22 -3.16
CA PRO A 45 15.51 12.20 -4.03
C PRO A 45 16.39 10.94 -4.03
N THR A 46 15.76 9.78 -4.05
CA THR A 46 16.39 8.46 -4.16
C THR A 46 15.76 7.70 -5.32
N VAL A 47 16.50 6.74 -5.89
CA VAL A 47 16.04 5.96 -7.03
C VAL A 47 16.49 4.51 -6.91
N ALA A 48 15.61 3.59 -7.29
CA ALA A 48 15.95 2.18 -7.49
C ALA A 48 15.40 1.68 -8.84
N ALA A 49 16.19 0.84 -9.52
CA ALA A 49 15.71 0.10 -10.66
C ALA A 49 14.82 -1.06 -10.20
N THR A 50 13.76 -1.37 -10.95
CA THR A 50 12.87 -2.50 -10.69
C THR A 50 13.19 -3.67 -11.63
N ALA A 51 12.88 -4.90 -11.23
CA ALA A 51 13.27 -6.10 -11.99
C ALA A 51 12.59 -6.23 -13.36
N ASP A 52 11.49 -5.52 -13.58
CA ASP A 52 10.79 -5.39 -14.87
C ASP A 52 11.45 -4.38 -15.84
N GLY A 53 12.61 -3.82 -15.45
CA GLY A 53 13.35 -2.83 -16.24
C GLY A 53 12.90 -1.38 -16.02
N GLY A 54 11.88 -1.16 -15.18
CA GLY A 54 11.46 0.16 -14.74
C GLY A 54 12.33 0.75 -13.63
N PHE A 55 11.79 1.77 -12.96
CA PHE A 55 12.42 2.37 -11.79
C PHE A 55 11.39 3.08 -10.91
N VAL A 56 11.71 3.23 -9.62
CA VAL A 56 10.96 4.04 -8.67
C VAL A 56 11.83 5.18 -8.19
N VAL A 57 11.27 6.38 -8.13
CA VAL A 57 11.91 7.54 -7.51
C VAL A 57 11.11 7.94 -6.28
N GLY A 58 11.79 8.10 -5.14
CA GLY A 58 11.22 8.62 -3.91
C GLY A 58 11.84 9.96 -3.53
N TRP A 59 11.09 10.80 -2.83
CA TRP A 59 11.57 12.08 -2.32
C TRP A 59 10.78 12.48 -1.07
N GLN A 60 11.26 13.49 -0.35
CA GLN A 60 10.51 14.13 0.71
C GLN A 60 9.80 15.35 0.15
N SER A 61 8.55 15.58 0.54
CA SER A 61 7.73 16.70 0.10
C SER A 61 7.18 17.48 1.30
N ALA A 62 7.44 18.78 1.33
CA ALA A 62 6.97 19.67 2.40
C ALA A 62 5.49 20.02 2.24
N ASP A 63 4.74 19.89 3.32
CA ASP A 63 3.35 20.32 3.50
C ASP A 63 2.34 19.70 2.51
N GLN A 64 2.73 18.68 1.76
CA GLN A 64 1.85 18.00 0.81
C GLN A 64 0.77 17.15 1.50
N ASP A 65 1.04 16.66 2.71
CA ASP A 65 0.08 15.96 3.56
C ASP A 65 -0.56 16.87 4.61
N GLY A 66 -0.32 18.19 4.53
CA GLY A 66 -0.82 19.17 5.49
C GLY A 66 -0.05 19.22 6.82
N SER A 67 1.06 18.50 6.96
CA SER A 67 1.89 18.51 8.17
C SER A 67 3.37 18.16 7.91
N GLY A 68 4.24 19.16 7.74
CA GLY A 68 5.68 18.95 7.77
C GLY A 68 6.22 18.17 6.55
N GLN A 69 7.23 17.30 6.74
CA GLN A 69 7.83 16.52 5.65
C GLN A 69 7.18 15.14 5.51
N GLY A 70 6.54 14.89 4.36
CA GLY A 70 6.03 13.58 3.97
C GLY A 70 6.97 12.86 2.99
N SER A 71 7.02 11.51 3.04
CA SER A 71 7.75 10.70 2.05
C SER A 71 6.83 10.26 0.91
N TYR A 72 7.23 10.53 -0.34
CA TYR A 72 6.46 10.27 -1.56
C TYR A 72 7.28 9.48 -2.58
N ALA A 73 6.59 8.87 -3.53
CA ALA A 73 7.22 8.15 -4.63
C ALA A 73 6.39 8.18 -5.93
N GLN A 74 7.09 7.90 -7.04
CA GLN A 74 6.51 7.70 -8.36
C GLN A 74 7.24 6.53 -9.04
N ARG A 75 6.48 5.57 -9.58
CA ARG A 75 7.01 4.49 -10.41
C ARG A 75 7.01 4.89 -11.89
N PHE A 76 8.02 4.42 -12.61
CA PHE A 76 8.19 4.59 -14.04
C PHE A 76 8.49 3.26 -14.71
N ASP A 77 8.05 3.13 -15.97
CA ASP A 77 8.36 1.99 -16.81
C ASP A 77 9.79 2.09 -17.39
N ALA A 78 10.20 1.04 -18.13
CA ALA A 78 11.52 0.97 -18.74
C ALA A 78 11.81 2.09 -19.76
N THR A 79 10.78 2.75 -20.30
CA THR A 79 10.89 3.87 -21.25
C THR A 79 10.94 5.24 -20.56
N GLY A 80 10.67 5.30 -19.25
CA GLY A 80 10.51 6.54 -18.49
C GLY A 80 9.10 7.11 -18.50
N GLY A 81 8.11 6.33 -18.97
CA GLY A 81 6.70 6.63 -18.79
C GLY A 81 6.28 6.43 -17.34
N ARG A 82 5.37 7.27 -16.82
CA ARG A 82 4.83 7.12 -15.47
C ARG A 82 3.92 5.88 -15.39
N VAL A 83 4.15 5.05 -14.38
CA VAL A 83 3.25 3.93 -14.03
C VAL A 83 2.43 4.38 -12.83
N GLY A 84 1.18 4.74 -13.06
CA GLY A 84 0.28 5.29 -12.04
C GLY A 84 0.60 6.73 -11.64
N ASN A 85 -0.11 7.21 -10.60
CA ASN A 85 0.10 8.53 -10.02
C ASN A 85 1.22 8.50 -8.97
N GLU A 86 1.64 9.69 -8.57
CA GLU A 86 2.45 9.89 -7.37
C GLU A 86 1.68 9.44 -6.13
N PHE A 87 2.38 8.77 -5.21
CA PHE A 87 1.76 8.20 -4.01
C PHE A 87 2.62 8.45 -2.77
N ARG A 88 1.95 8.54 -1.62
CA ARG A 88 2.60 8.72 -0.32
C ARG A 88 3.09 7.36 0.20
N LEU A 89 4.35 7.31 0.61
CA LEU A 89 4.96 6.12 1.22
C LEU A 89 4.45 5.90 2.65
N SER A 90 4.23 6.96 3.43
CA SER A 90 3.69 6.87 4.81
C SER A 90 2.15 6.79 4.85
N ASN A 91 1.55 6.15 5.86
CA ASN A 91 0.10 6.19 6.20
C ASN A 91 -0.18 7.04 7.45
N VAL A 92 0.86 7.49 8.16
CA VAL A 92 0.72 8.32 9.36
C VAL A 92 1.02 9.75 8.98
N ALA A 93 0.07 10.68 9.17
CA ALA A 93 0.25 12.10 8.84
C ALA A 93 1.10 12.87 9.87
N ALA A 94 1.35 12.29 11.05
CA ALA A 94 2.06 12.96 12.15
C ALA A 94 3.56 12.61 12.18
N GLY A 95 4.40 13.65 12.25
CA GLY A 95 5.86 13.56 12.44
C GLY A 95 6.65 13.50 11.14
N ASP A 96 7.91 13.94 11.17
CA ASP A 96 8.79 13.96 10.00
C ASP A 96 9.05 12.55 9.48
N GLN A 97 8.83 12.33 8.18
CA GLN A 97 9.20 11.09 7.52
C GLN A 97 10.32 11.32 6.52
N SER A 98 11.49 10.75 6.78
CA SER A 98 12.72 11.11 6.06
C SER A 98 13.35 9.92 5.34
N LEU A 99 13.95 10.19 4.18
CA LEU A 99 14.91 9.32 3.47
C LEU A 99 14.31 7.99 2.97
N PRO A 100 13.48 8.04 1.91
CA PRO A 100 12.97 6.82 1.31
C PRO A 100 14.10 5.97 0.72
N SER A 101 14.11 4.67 1.02
CA SER A 101 14.99 3.68 0.42
C SER A 101 14.16 2.58 -0.22
N PHE A 102 14.63 2.01 -1.32
CA PHE A 102 13.91 1.02 -2.09
C PHE A 102 14.75 -0.24 -2.34
N ALA A 103 14.15 -1.41 -2.18
CA ALA A 103 14.74 -2.69 -2.55
C ALA A 103 13.83 -3.38 -3.59
N PRO A 104 14.30 -3.63 -4.83
CA PRO A 104 13.46 -4.24 -5.85
C PRO A 104 13.11 -5.69 -5.50
N THR A 105 11.92 -6.13 -5.91
CA THR A 105 11.46 -7.51 -5.77
C THR A 105 11.50 -8.23 -7.13
N PRO A 106 11.69 -9.57 -7.17
CA PRO A 106 11.84 -10.32 -8.43
C PRO A 106 10.63 -10.26 -9.38
N ASP A 107 9.44 -9.95 -8.86
CA ASP A 107 8.20 -9.75 -9.63
C ASP A 107 8.11 -8.36 -10.29
N GLY A 108 9.16 -7.54 -10.17
CA GLY A 108 9.23 -6.18 -10.73
C GLY A 108 8.81 -5.08 -9.75
N GLY A 109 8.52 -5.44 -8.49
CA GLY A 109 8.07 -4.52 -7.46
C GLY A 109 9.23 -3.91 -6.70
N PHE A 110 8.93 -3.33 -5.55
CA PHE A 110 9.91 -2.81 -4.61
C PHE A 110 9.35 -2.76 -3.19
N ILE A 111 10.20 -3.04 -2.22
CA ILE A 111 10.00 -2.69 -0.82
C ILE A 111 10.47 -1.26 -0.65
N ALA A 112 9.61 -0.38 -0.14
CA ALA A 112 9.99 0.96 0.27
C ALA A 112 10.14 1.01 1.78
N THR A 113 11.23 1.58 2.28
CA THR A 113 11.40 1.95 3.69
C THR A 113 11.57 3.46 3.79
N TRP A 114 11.15 4.05 4.91
CA TRP A 114 11.42 5.45 5.23
C TRP A 114 11.80 5.58 6.71
N GLY A 115 12.22 6.76 7.14
CA GLY A 115 12.46 7.08 8.54
C GLY A 115 11.19 7.66 9.17
N GLY A 116 10.89 7.28 10.42
CA GLY A 116 9.75 7.76 11.20
C GLY A 116 9.75 7.17 12.62
N THR A 117 8.85 7.63 13.50
CA THR A 117 8.77 7.18 14.92
C THR A 117 8.32 5.73 15.11
N ALA A 118 7.77 5.09 14.08
CA ALA A 118 7.57 3.65 14.00
C ALA A 118 8.35 3.16 12.77
N GLY A 119 9.04 2.02 12.85
CA GLY A 119 9.66 1.41 11.67
C GLY A 119 8.64 1.31 10.55
N VAL A 120 9.04 1.68 9.34
CA VAL A 120 8.08 2.02 8.28
C VAL A 120 8.55 1.47 6.94
N ALA A 121 8.10 0.25 6.67
CA ALA A 121 8.26 -0.45 5.40
C ALA A 121 6.90 -0.69 4.75
N ARG A 122 6.85 -0.69 3.41
CA ARG A 122 5.71 -1.10 2.58
C ARG A 122 6.21 -1.85 1.37
N ILE A 123 5.48 -2.88 0.98
CA ILE A 123 5.78 -3.65 -0.23
C ILE A 123 4.86 -3.17 -1.35
N PHE A 124 5.46 -2.74 -2.46
CA PHE A 124 4.78 -2.33 -3.68
C PHE A 124 5.09 -3.33 -4.78
N GLN A 125 4.06 -3.89 -5.41
CA GLN A 125 4.25 -4.94 -6.40
C GLN A 125 4.68 -4.44 -7.77
N GLY A 126 5.32 -5.34 -8.52
CA GLY A 126 5.76 -5.10 -9.88
C GLY A 126 4.85 -5.62 -10.95
N SER A 127 4.25 -6.77 -10.63
CA SER A 127 3.51 -7.58 -11.57
C SER A 127 2.03 -7.24 -11.55
N THR A 128 1.43 -7.11 -12.73
CA THR A 128 -0.02 -7.09 -12.93
C THR A 128 -0.57 -8.51 -13.15
N THR A 129 0.20 -9.56 -12.85
CA THR A 129 -0.26 -10.96 -12.86
C THR A 129 -0.36 -11.50 -11.43
N SER A 130 -1.37 -12.33 -11.18
CA SER A 130 -1.59 -13.03 -9.91
C SER A 130 -0.29 -13.63 -9.39
N GLY A 131 0.15 -13.20 -8.21
CA GLY A 131 1.43 -13.57 -7.61
C GLY A 131 1.41 -13.45 -6.09
N ASN A 132 2.39 -14.07 -5.44
CA ASN A 132 2.52 -14.03 -3.99
C ASN A 132 3.10 -12.68 -3.54
N VAL A 133 2.51 -12.06 -2.52
CA VAL A 133 3.04 -10.87 -1.84
C VAL A 133 3.77 -11.37 -0.59
N LEU A 134 5.07 -11.14 -0.48
CA LEU A 134 5.88 -11.67 0.62
C LEU A 134 6.39 -10.52 1.50
N GLY A 135 5.95 -10.52 2.75
CA GLY A 135 6.49 -9.77 3.87
C GLY A 135 7.84 -10.31 4.34
N THR A 136 8.31 -9.75 5.45
CA THR A 136 9.63 -9.94 6.03
C THR A 136 9.52 -10.62 7.40
N SER A 137 10.44 -10.32 8.32
CA SER A 137 10.36 -10.76 9.72
C SER A 137 10.04 -9.61 10.67
N ALA A 138 9.60 -8.48 10.14
CA ALA A 138 9.20 -7.28 10.87
C ALA A 138 7.71 -7.01 10.63
N ASP A 139 7.12 -6.12 11.43
CA ASP A 139 5.72 -5.72 11.27
C ASP A 139 5.50 -5.00 9.93
N ASP A 140 4.91 -5.69 8.96
CA ASP A 140 4.76 -5.22 7.58
C ASP A 140 3.35 -4.69 7.28
N LEU A 141 3.26 -3.74 6.35
CA LEU A 141 1.98 -3.34 5.72
C LEU A 141 1.94 -3.81 4.27
N LEU A 142 1.07 -4.78 4.02
CA LEU A 142 0.80 -5.37 2.72
C LEU A 142 -0.57 -4.87 2.24
N VAL A 143 -0.59 -4.17 1.11
CA VAL A 143 -1.82 -3.58 0.56
C VAL A 143 -2.22 -4.35 -0.69
N SER A 144 -3.47 -4.81 -0.73
CA SER A 144 -4.05 -5.54 -1.85
C SER A 144 -4.32 -4.66 -3.06
N THR A 145 -4.22 -5.25 -4.25
CA THR A 145 -4.50 -4.58 -5.54
C THR A 145 -5.76 -5.17 -6.18
N SER A 146 -6.18 -4.66 -7.34
CA SER A 146 -7.41 -5.13 -8.02
C SER A 146 -7.31 -6.55 -8.59
N MET A 147 -6.23 -7.28 -8.32
CA MET A 147 -5.97 -8.61 -8.86
C MET A 147 -5.97 -9.64 -7.72
N ARG A 148 -6.19 -10.91 -8.05
CA ARG A 148 -6.13 -11.96 -7.04
C ARG A 148 -4.69 -12.22 -6.62
N GLU A 149 -4.38 -12.03 -5.35
CA GLU A 149 -3.05 -12.19 -4.76
C GLU A 149 -2.99 -13.25 -3.65
N ALA A 150 -1.78 -13.64 -3.28
CA ALA A 150 -1.53 -14.50 -2.12
C ALA A 150 -0.50 -13.85 -1.18
N PHE A 151 -0.95 -13.28 -0.07
CA PHE A 151 -0.10 -12.65 0.93
C PHE A 151 0.57 -13.68 1.86
N VAL A 152 1.82 -13.41 2.21
CA VAL A 152 2.58 -14.04 3.29
C VAL A 152 3.15 -12.88 4.10
N GLY A 153 2.73 -12.70 5.35
CA GLY A 153 3.26 -11.63 6.22
C GLY A 153 4.66 -11.96 6.74
N GLY A 154 4.89 -13.23 7.08
CA GLY A 154 6.12 -13.71 7.68
C GLY A 154 6.06 -13.71 9.20
N ALA A 155 7.04 -13.08 9.84
CA ALA A 155 7.05 -12.92 11.30
C ALA A 155 6.90 -11.43 11.64
N GLY A 156 6.33 -11.11 12.80
CA GLY A 156 5.95 -9.73 13.12
C GLY A 156 4.44 -9.61 13.27
N ALA A 157 3.97 -8.43 13.64
CA ALA A 157 2.55 -8.09 13.68
C ALA A 157 2.17 -7.42 12.35
N ASP A 158 1.72 -8.22 11.40
CA ASP A 158 1.54 -7.78 10.01
C ASP A 158 0.14 -7.21 9.76
N VAL A 159 0.05 -6.34 8.75
CA VAL A 159 -1.17 -5.64 8.35
C VAL A 159 -1.49 -5.96 6.90
N PHE A 160 -2.64 -6.60 6.65
CA PHE A 160 -3.16 -6.88 5.31
C PHE A 160 -4.32 -5.93 5.01
N ARG A 161 -4.10 -4.95 4.13
CA ARG A 161 -5.02 -3.84 3.88
C ARG A 161 -5.75 -3.98 2.55
N PHE A 162 -7.07 -3.88 2.59
CA PHE A 162 -7.97 -3.94 1.44
C PHE A 162 -8.63 -2.57 1.22
N GLU A 163 -8.34 -1.96 0.07
CA GLU A 163 -8.88 -0.64 -0.25
C GLU A 163 -10.28 -0.67 -0.84
N THR A 164 -10.70 -1.82 -1.39
CA THR A 164 -12.07 -2.07 -1.87
C THR A 164 -12.49 -3.51 -1.56
N PRO A 165 -13.79 -3.83 -1.52
CA PRO A 165 -14.26 -5.18 -1.20
C PRO A 165 -14.08 -6.21 -2.32
N ASP A 166 -13.95 -5.81 -3.58
CA ASP A 166 -13.91 -6.72 -4.75
C ASP A 166 -12.52 -6.73 -5.41
N LEU A 167 -11.55 -7.33 -4.72
CA LEU A 167 -10.16 -7.43 -5.16
C LEU A 167 -9.83 -8.83 -5.70
N GLY A 168 -10.80 -9.55 -6.27
CA GLY A 168 -10.55 -10.85 -6.90
C GLY A 168 -10.36 -12.03 -5.93
N GLY A 169 -10.60 -11.80 -4.64
CA GLY A 169 -10.69 -12.81 -3.59
C GLY A 169 -9.33 -13.37 -3.20
N ASP A 170 -8.49 -12.55 -2.58
CA ASP A 170 -7.11 -12.86 -2.24
C ASP A 170 -6.97 -14.02 -1.25
N ALA A 171 -5.73 -14.47 -1.04
CA ALA A 171 -5.39 -15.41 0.03
C ALA A 171 -4.37 -14.79 0.98
N ILE A 172 -4.52 -14.98 2.29
CA ILE A 172 -3.49 -14.69 3.29
C ILE A 172 -3.04 -16.04 3.85
N LEU A 173 -1.79 -16.41 3.56
CA LEU A 173 -1.29 -17.77 3.68
C LEU A 173 -0.74 -18.12 5.07
N ASP A 174 -0.42 -17.14 5.90
CA ASP A 174 0.24 -17.32 7.19
C ASP A 174 -0.31 -16.42 8.31
N PHE A 175 -1.53 -15.90 8.16
CA PHE A 175 -2.19 -15.03 9.14
C PHE A 175 -2.16 -15.63 10.56
N GLN A 176 -1.77 -14.80 11.54
CA GLN A 176 -1.68 -15.14 12.95
C GLN A 176 -2.72 -14.34 13.74
N CYS A 177 -3.84 -14.99 14.10
CA CYS A 177 -4.89 -14.34 14.90
C CYS A 177 -4.35 -13.72 16.19
N GLY A 178 -4.79 -12.51 16.51
CA GLY A 178 -4.35 -11.76 17.70
C GLY A 178 -2.95 -11.13 17.59
N GLN A 179 -2.23 -11.36 16.49
CA GLN A 179 -0.94 -10.74 16.20
C GLN A 179 -1.02 -9.91 14.92
N ASP A 180 -1.47 -10.52 13.83
CA ASP A 180 -1.70 -9.83 12.57
C ASP A 180 -3.08 -9.18 12.55
N ARG A 181 -3.27 -8.21 11.65
CA ARG A 181 -4.57 -7.55 11.44
C ARG A 181 -4.93 -7.38 9.98
N ILE A 182 -6.24 -7.41 9.73
CA ILE A 182 -6.85 -7.05 8.45
C ILE A 182 -7.34 -5.60 8.57
N GLU A 183 -6.96 -4.77 7.61
CA GLU A 183 -7.45 -3.40 7.51
C GLU A 183 -8.34 -3.20 6.28
N VAL A 184 -9.43 -2.45 6.44
CA VAL A 184 -10.34 -2.08 5.35
C VAL A 184 -10.55 -0.57 5.30
N MET A 185 -10.72 -0.01 4.11
CA MET A 185 -11.02 1.41 3.93
C MET A 185 -12.49 1.70 4.23
N GLY A 186 -12.79 2.43 5.30
CA GLY A 186 -14.18 2.69 5.71
C GLY A 186 -15.05 3.28 4.60
N SER A 187 -14.49 4.17 3.78
CA SER A 187 -15.18 4.79 2.64
C SER A 187 -15.62 3.78 1.57
N ALA A 188 -14.83 2.74 1.31
CA ALA A 188 -15.13 1.72 0.32
C ALA A 188 -16.02 0.60 0.86
N PHE A 189 -16.08 0.43 2.18
CA PHE A 189 -16.87 -0.59 2.86
C PHE A 189 -18.16 -0.02 3.47
N GLY A 190 -18.81 0.92 2.77
CA GLY A 190 -20.13 1.45 3.17
C GLY A 190 -20.08 2.55 4.24
N GLY A 191 -18.96 3.27 4.36
CA GLY A 191 -18.80 4.37 5.31
C GLY A 191 -18.64 3.92 6.76
N LEU A 192 -17.94 2.80 7.00
CA LEU A 192 -17.76 2.26 8.33
C LEU A 192 -16.99 3.22 9.25
N PRO A 193 -17.33 3.29 10.56
CA PRO A 193 -16.56 4.03 11.53
C PRO A 193 -15.13 3.48 11.66
N THR A 194 -14.15 4.37 11.75
CA THR A 194 -12.73 4.00 11.90
C THR A 194 -12.41 3.44 13.29
N GLY A 195 -11.45 2.52 13.35
CA GLY A 195 -11.01 1.84 14.57
C GLY A 195 -11.18 0.32 14.46
N GLN A 196 -10.94 -0.38 15.57
CA GLN A 196 -11.21 -1.82 15.65
C GLN A 196 -12.69 -2.11 15.36
N LEU A 197 -12.98 -3.16 14.59
CA LEU A 197 -14.33 -3.50 14.20
C LEU A 197 -15.18 -3.83 15.44
N ASN A 198 -16.38 -3.25 15.51
CA ASN A 198 -17.34 -3.60 16.55
C ASN A 198 -17.79 -5.06 16.35
N ALA A 199 -17.82 -5.85 17.42
CA ALA A 199 -18.24 -7.25 17.38
C ALA A 199 -19.66 -7.45 16.84
N GLY A 200 -20.57 -6.48 17.00
CA GLY A 200 -21.92 -6.51 16.41
C GLY A 200 -21.96 -6.18 14.90
N ARG A 201 -20.81 -6.12 14.23
CA ARG A 201 -20.70 -6.04 12.77
C ARG A 201 -19.98 -7.25 12.17
N PHE A 202 -19.79 -8.30 12.97
CA PHE A 202 -19.02 -9.47 12.60
C PHE A 202 -19.78 -10.74 12.97
N ALA A 203 -19.98 -11.62 11.98
CA ALA A 203 -20.62 -12.89 12.16
C ALA A 203 -19.76 -14.07 11.69
N LEU A 204 -20.08 -15.25 12.21
CA LEU A 204 -19.46 -16.51 11.80
C LEU A 204 -20.44 -17.31 10.94
N ASN A 205 -19.97 -17.75 9.77
CA ASN A 205 -20.65 -18.59 8.77
C ASN A 205 -21.89 -17.96 8.08
N ALA A 206 -22.68 -17.15 8.77
CA ALA A 206 -23.81 -16.41 8.21
C ALA A 206 -24.11 -15.16 9.07
N PRO A 207 -24.67 -14.08 8.49
CA PRO A 207 -25.22 -12.97 9.26
C PRO A 207 -26.23 -13.42 10.30
N VAL A 208 -26.22 -12.76 11.46
CA VAL A 208 -27.08 -13.02 12.62
C VAL A 208 -28.09 -11.89 12.80
N ASP A 209 -27.70 -10.66 12.51
CA ASP A 209 -28.59 -9.49 12.52
C ASP A 209 -28.44 -8.66 11.25
N ALA A 210 -28.87 -7.39 11.25
CA ALA A 210 -28.84 -6.51 10.07
C ALA A 210 -27.59 -5.61 10.02
N ASP A 211 -26.71 -5.73 11.01
CA ASP A 211 -25.51 -4.92 11.16
C ASP A 211 -24.22 -5.71 10.84
N ASP A 212 -24.31 -7.03 10.63
CA ASP A 212 -23.20 -7.94 10.35
C ASP A 212 -22.54 -7.70 8.99
N ARG A 213 -21.61 -6.72 8.94
CA ARG A 213 -20.93 -6.32 7.71
C ARG A 213 -19.80 -7.25 7.29
N PHE A 214 -19.27 -8.05 8.20
CA PHE A 214 -18.22 -9.02 7.90
C PHE A 214 -18.63 -10.41 8.33
N VAL A 215 -18.52 -11.36 7.42
CA VAL A 215 -18.88 -12.77 7.68
C VAL A 215 -17.65 -13.63 7.43
N PHE A 216 -17.22 -14.37 8.46
CA PHE A 216 -16.11 -15.31 8.35
C PHE A 216 -16.63 -16.75 8.33
N ASN A 217 -16.35 -17.48 7.25
CA ASN A 217 -16.71 -18.88 7.13
C ASN A 217 -15.63 -19.76 7.79
N THR A 218 -15.96 -20.36 8.94
CA THR A 218 -15.03 -21.19 9.72
C THR A 218 -14.70 -22.53 9.04
N THR A 219 -15.46 -22.91 8.01
CA THR A 219 -15.25 -24.14 7.23
C THR A 219 -14.36 -23.93 6.02
N THR A 220 -14.32 -22.73 5.44
CA THR A 220 -13.49 -22.43 4.27
C THR A 220 -12.32 -21.50 4.58
N GLY A 221 -12.39 -20.74 5.68
CA GLY A 221 -11.43 -19.68 6.01
C GLY A 221 -11.69 -18.38 5.25
N VAL A 222 -12.83 -18.23 4.57
CA VAL A 222 -13.12 -17.03 3.76
C VAL A 222 -13.77 -15.95 4.61
N LEU A 223 -13.17 -14.76 4.62
CA LEU A 223 -13.76 -13.52 5.11
C LEU A 223 -14.47 -12.80 3.96
N SER A 224 -15.71 -12.39 4.18
CA SER A 224 -16.53 -11.67 3.20
C SER A 224 -17.11 -10.38 3.78
N TYR A 225 -17.29 -9.37 2.93
CA TYR A 225 -18.04 -8.16 3.23
C TYR A 225 -19.50 -8.33 2.80
N ASP A 226 -20.43 -8.08 3.71
CA ASP A 226 -21.86 -8.01 3.43
C ASP A 226 -22.35 -6.54 3.45
N PRO A 227 -22.66 -5.95 2.28
CA PRO A 227 -23.10 -4.56 2.19
C PRO A 227 -24.44 -4.28 2.87
N ASP A 228 -25.36 -5.25 2.96
CA ASP A 228 -26.66 -5.05 3.61
C ASP A 228 -26.69 -5.58 5.05
N GLY A 229 -25.69 -6.38 5.39
CA GLY A 229 -25.42 -6.91 6.72
C GLY A 229 -26.40 -7.97 7.19
N ASN A 230 -27.41 -8.33 6.39
CA ASN A 230 -28.44 -9.32 6.77
C ASN A 230 -28.47 -10.55 5.85
N GLY A 231 -27.58 -10.61 4.86
CA GLY A 231 -27.42 -11.74 3.96
C GLY A 231 -28.45 -11.80 2.82
N ALA A 232 -29.28 -10.78 2.61
CA ALA A 232 -30.19 -10.73 1.47
C ALA A 232 -29.43 -10.43 0.16
N MET A 233 -28.36 -9.64 0.24
CA MET A 233 -27.39 -9.41 -0.81
C MET A 233 -26.25 -10.43 -0.70
N ALA A 234 -25.67 -10.79 -1.86
CA ALA A 234 -24.51 -11.65 -1.87
C ALA A 234 -23.32 -10.92 -1.24
N ALA A 235 -22.74 -11.51 -0.20
CA ALA A 235 -21.50 -11.03 0.39
C ALA A 235 -20.33 -11.20 -0.60
N THR A 236 -19.45 -10.20 -0.65
CA THR A 236 -18.25 -10.20 -1.49
C THR A 236 -17.09 -10.79 -0.70
N ALA A 237 -16.45 -11.84 -1.22
CA ALA A 237 -15.27 -12.41 -0.59
C ALA A 237 -14.08 -11.43 -0.68
N ILE A 238 -13.49 -11.11 0.48
CA ILE A 238 -12.33 -10.21 0.59
C ILE A 238 -11.05 -11.04 0.53
N ALA A 239 -10.94 -12.04 1.42
CA ALA A 239 -9.74 -12.85 1.55
C ALA A 239 -10.06 -14.25 2.07
N ALA A 240 -9.31 -15.25 1.60
CA ALA A 240 -9.23 -16.58 2.16
C ALA A 240 -8.02 -16.67 3.09
N LEU A 241 -8.24 -17.05 4.34
CA LEU A 241 -7.19 -17.15 5.34
C LEU A 241 -6.81 -18.63 5.58
N ASN A 242 -5.56 -18.84 5.95
CA ASN A 242 -5.05 -20.14 6.43
C ASN A 242 -5.68 -20.56 7.78
N VAL A 243 -6.25 -19.63 8.54
CA VAL A 243 -6.88 -19.88 9.84
C VAL A 243 -8.36 -20.27 9.71
N ARG A 244 -8.89 -20.92 10.76
CA ARG A 244 -10.31 -21.31 10.89
C ARG A 244 -11.04 -20.65 12.05
N THR A 245 -10.35 -19.76 12.73
CA THR A 245 -10.87 -18.85 13.75
C THR A 245 -10.52 -17.44 13.31
N LEU A 246 -11.43 -16.50 13.50
CA LEU A 246 -11.21 -15.08 13.29
C LEU A 246 -12.21 -14.34 14.17
N SER A 247 -11.85 -13.16 14.64
CA SER A 247 -12.71 -12.33 15.46
C SER A 247 -12.72 -10.89 14.96
N ALA A 248 -13.72 -10.12 15.39
CA ALA A 248 -13.76 -8.69 15.11
C ALA A 248 -12.51 -7.95 15.61
N SER A 249 -11.79 -8.48 16.62
CA SER A 249 -10.58 -7.82 17.11
C SER A 249 -9.40 -7.87 16.13
N ASP A 250 -9.43 -8.79 15.17
CA ASP A 250 -8.43 -8.95 14.11
C ASP A 250 -8.69 -8.00 12.91
N ILE A 251 -9.82 -7.27 12.92
CA ILE A 251 -10.26 -6.42 11.80
C ILE A 251 -10.32 -4.96 12.23
N TRP A 252 -9.75 -4.08 11.42
CA TRP A 252 -9.68 -2.63 11.66
C TRP A 252 -10.18 -1.86 10.45
N VAL A 253 -10.90 -0.78 10.71
CA VAL A 253 -11.38 0.16 9.70
C VAL A 253 -10.50 1.40 9.75
N VAL A 254 -9.98 1.81 8.60
CA VAL A 254 -9.14 3.02 8.46
C VAL A 254 -9.82 4.06 7.57
N ALA A 255 -9.49 5.33 7.78
CA ALA A 255 -9.98 6.43 6.95
C ALA A 255 -9.39 6.37 5.54
N SER A 256 -10.12 6.88 4.54
CA SER A 256 -9.52 7.20 3.24
C SER A 256 -8.43 8.24 3.44
N ALA A 257 -7.27 8.00 2.83
CA ALA A 257 -6.20 8.99 2.73
C ALA A 257 -6.65 10.21 1.92
#